data_AF-A0A8T4N3A5-F1
#
_entry.id   AF-A0A8T4N3A5-F1
#
_cell.length_a   1.000
_cell.length_b   1.000
_cell.length_c   1.000
_cell.angle_alpha   90.00
_cell.angle_beta   90.00
_cell.angle_gamma   90.00
#
_symmetry.space_group_name_H-M   'P 1'
#
loop_
_entity.id
_entity.type
_entity.pdbx_description
1 polymer ?
#
loop_
_entity_poly.entity_id
_entity_poly.type
_entity_poly.pdbx_seq_one_letter_code
_entity_poly.pdbx_strand_id
1 'polypeptide(L)'
;MQERKKRGQEHHEVVLWTIGLAGLLVFGVFIYQLYAKTPAILDKEACKESVVKRGLWGINQLPDDVKPELQCKTQPIGVKTTNEEEIKKTVANAMYDCWDMLGRGKVDFLDTGESFGLSNAKSSCLICSTIKFSGAIQKSPKTISLGSYLKETKIPQKKITYLEYFTDQEGADISSGFQISPIRTDQDYAVVFFRFESQDAWNLLAKDVGAVGGTFFLGSKVPGGKAVGGAIGSIMKTPAGAIVTLVSLLGVIGYQAYNAETDQVFAAGYCNGNEAGCSQVILTTYNAQTLGELCGSLESLP
;
A
#
# COMPACT_ATOMS: atom_id res chain seq x y z
N MET A 1 11.35 -74.37 -25.36
CA MET A 1 10.32 -73.50 -24.73
C MET A 1 10.88 -72.27 -23.99
N GLN A 2 12.19 -72.00 -24.03
CA GLN A 2 12.78 -70.83 -23.32
C GLN A 2 12.69 -69.50 -24.09
N GLU A 3 12.55 -69.52 -25.42
CA GLU A 3 12.62 -68.27 -26.21
C GLU A 3 11.34 -67.41 -26.20
N ARG A 4 10.16 -67.98 -25.90
CA ARG A 4 8.92 -67.18 -25.82
C ARG A 4 8.84 -66.34 -24.54
N LYS A 5 9.67 -66.59 -23.53
CA LYS A 5 9.64 -65.85 -22.26
C LYS A 5 10.38 -64.50 -22.31
N LYS A 6 11.31 -64.31 -23.26
CA LYS A 6 12.09 -63.05 -23.40
C LYS A 6 11.30 -61.89 -24.01
N ARG A 7 10.40 -62.14 -24.97
CA ARG A 7 9.65 -61.05 -25.64
C ARG A 7 8.67 -60.30 -24.74
N GLY A 8 8.17 -60.92 -23.68
CA GLY A 8 7.29 -60.25 -22.71
C GLY A 8 8.00 -59.23 -21.83
N GLN A 9 9.32 -59.36 -21.65
CA GLN A 9 10.10 -58.51 -20.75
C GLN A 9 10.49 -57.19 -21.41
N GLU A 10 10.83 -57.19 -22.70
CA GLU A 10 11.21 -55.99 -23.45
C GLU A 10 10.04 -54.99 -23.60
N HIS A 11 8.80 -55.47 -23.75
CA HIS A 11 7.63 -54.59 -23.84
C HIS A 11 7.36 -53.82 -22.55
N HIS A 12 7.67 -54.39 -21.38
CA HIS A 12 7.41 -53.73 -20.11
C HIS A 12 8.38 -52.57 -19.84
N GLU A 13 9.66 -52.75 -20.22
CA GLU A 13 10.66 -51.69 -20.10
C GLU A 13 10.35 -50.49 -20.99
N VAL A 14 9.94 -50.71 -22.25
CA VAL A 14 9.60 -49.62 -23.18
C VAL A 14 8.42 -48.78 -22.65
N VAL A 15 7.41 -49.41 -22.06
CA VAL A 15 6.25 -48.71 -21.50
C VAL A 15 6.63 -47.85 -20.29
N LEU A 16 7.48 -48.36 -19.40
CA LEU A 16 7.98 -47.61 -18.24
C LEU A 16 8.78 -46.37 -18.66
N TRP A 17 9.67 -46.49 -19.64
CA TRP A 17 10.42 -45.35 -20.17
C TRP A 17 9.52 -44.31 -20.81
N THR A 18 8.49 -44.76 -21.55
CA THR A 18 7.53 -43.84 -22.21
C THR A 18 6.73 -43.05 -21.17
N ILE A 19 6.24 -43.72 -20.13
CA ILE A 19 5.50 -43.07 -19.03
C ILE A 19 6.41 -42.10 -18.26
N GLY A 20 7.64 -42.52 -17.96
CA GLY A 20 8.63 -41.67 -17.28
C GLY A 20 8.94 -40.40 -18.06
N LEU A 21 9.14 -40.52 -19.38
CA LEU A 21 9.44 -39.39 -20.26
C LEU A 21 8.24 -38.44 -20.42
N ALA A 22 7.03 -38.99 -20.57
CA ALA A 22 5.81 -38.19 -20.60
C ALA A 22 5.58 -37.44 -19.28
N GLY A 23 5.81 -38.10 -18.14
CA GLY A 23 5.69 -37.49 -16.81
C GLY A 23 6.69 -36.36 -16.59
N LEU A 24 7.95 -36.55 -17.00
CA LEU A 24 8.99 -35.52 -16.89
C LEU A 24 8.68 -34.31 -17.77
N LEU A 25 8.10 -34.52 -18.96
CA LEU A 25 7.68 -33.42 -19.85
C LEU A 25 6.56 -32.60 -19.22
N VAL A 26 5.51 -33.26 -18.70
CA VAL A 26 4.40 -32.58 -18.01
C VAL A 26 4.90 -31.81 -16.79
N PHE A 27 5.77 -32.42 -15.98
CA PHE A 27 6.38 -31.76 -14.83
C PHE A 27 7.24 -30.56 -15.24
N GLY A 28 8.04 -30.69 -16.30
CA GLY A 28 8.83 -29.59 -16.85
C GLY A 28 7.99 -28.40 -17.29
N VAL A 29 6.86 -28.65 -17.98
CA VAL A 29 5.92 -27.59 -18.37
C VAL A 29 5.27 -26.94 -17.15
N PHE A 30 4.90 -27.72 -16.14
CA PHE A 30 4.34 -27.18 -14.90
C PHE A 30 5.34 -26.29 -14.15
N ILE A 31 6.59 -26.76 -14.00
CA ILE A 31 7.67 -25.98 -13.38
C ILE A 31 7.95 -24.71 -14.18
N TYR A 32 8.00 -24.79 -15.51
CA TYR A 32 8.15 -23.61 -16.37
C TYR A 32 7.01 -22.60 -16.18
N GLN A 33 5.76 -23.07 -16.14
CA GLN A 33 4.61 -22.19 -15.90
C GLN A 33 4.63 -21.55 -14.50
N LEU A 34 5.10 -22.29 -13.48
CA LEU A 34 5.33 -21.72 -12.16
C LEU A 34 6.40 -20.63 -12.23
N TYR A 35 7.59 -20.93 -12.76
CA TYR A 35 8.70 -19.96 -12.84
C TYR A 35 8.37 -18.71 -13.67
N ALA A 36 7.62 -18.86 -14.77
CA ALA A 36 7.23 -17.72 -15.60
C ALA A 36 6.20 -16.80 -14.91
N LYS A 37 5.43 -17.30 -13.94
CA LYS A 37 4.37 -16.54 -13.23
C LYS A 37 4.74 -16.11 -11.82
N THR A 38 5.81 -16.64 -11.24
CA THR A 38 6.23 -16.33 -9.86
C THR A 38 7.02 -15.03 -9.62
N PRO A 39 7.63 -14.32 -10.59
CA PRO A 39 8.56 -13.24 -10.23
C PRO A 39 7.89 -12.12 -9.42
N ALA A 40 6.68 -11.72 -9.81
CA ALA A 40 5.94 -10.66 -9.12
C ALA A 40 5.51 -11.01 -7.68
N ILE A 41 5.29 -12.30 -7.39
CA ILE A 41 4.94 -12.76 -6.03
C ILE A 41 6.22 -12.86 -5.19
N LEU A 42 7.29 -13.40 -5.76
CA LEU A 42 8.59 -13.50 -5.10
C LEU A 42 9.14 -12.11 -4.73
N ASP A 43 9.01 -11.12 -5.62
CA ASP A 43 9.46 -9.75 -5.35
C ASP A 43 8.67 -9.10 -4.19
N LYS A 44 7.37 -9.41 -4.04
CA LYS A 44 6.55 -8.90 -2.91
C LYS A 44 6.98 -9.48 -1.57
N GLU A 45 7.17 -10.80 -1.53
CA GLU A 45 7.61 -11.47 -0.30
C GLU A 45 9.04 -11.07 0.07
N ALA A 46 9.94 -10.95 -0.90
CA ALA A 46 11.31 -10.46 -0.68
C ALA A 46 11.32 -9.03 -0.14
N CYS A 47 10.51 -8.13 -0.73
CA CYS A 47 10.33 -6.78 -0.21
C CYS A 47 9.82 -6.80 1.24
N LYS A 48 8.74 -7.53 1.51
CA LYS A 48 8.14 -7.63 2.84
C LYS A 48 9.12 -8.15 3.89
N GLU A 49 9.89 -9.18 3.54
CA GLU A 49 10.93 -9.71 4.43
C GLU A 49 12.04 -8.67 4.67
N SER A 50 12.48 -7.95 3.63
CA SER A 50 13.48 -6.88 3.76
C SER A 50 12.99 -5.72 4.64
N VAL A 51 11.71 -5.34 4.53
CA VAL A 51 11.04 -4.34 5.36
C VAL A 51 11.02 -4.78 6.83
N VAL A 52 10.60 -6.01 7.10
CA VAL A 52 10.55 -6.55 8.47
C VAL A 52 11.97 -6.62 9.05
N LYS A 53 12.96 -7.10 8.27
CA LYS A 53 14.35 -7.15 8.70
C LYS A 53 14.89 -5.76 9.03
N ARG A 54 14.64 -4.75 8.18
CA ARG A 54 15.03 -3.37 8.48
C ARG A 54 14.35 -2.85 9.75
N GLY A 55 13.06 -3.10 9.91
CA GLY A 55 12.29 -2.62 11.05
C GLY A 55 12.65 -3.24 12.40
N LEU A 56 13.10 -4.50 12.42
CA LEU A 56 13.48 -5.18 13.67
C LEU A 56 14.73 -4.58 14.33
N TRP A 57 15.59 -3.92 13.57
CA TRP A 57 16.89 -3.44 14.05
C TRP A 57 16.87 -1.96 14.42
N GLY A 58 15.74 -1.27 14.23
CA GLY A 58 15.63 0.17 14.43
C GLY A 58 16.58 0.92 13.52
N ILE A 59 16.22 1.06 12.23
CA ILE A 59 17.15 1.49 11.17
C ILE A 59 17.88 2.81 11.47
N ASN A 60 17.24 3.70 12.24
CA ASN A 60 17.79 4.99 12.67
C ASN A 60 18.99 4.85 13.64
N GLN A 61 19.26 3.65 14.17
CA GLN A 61 20.40 3.37 15.06
C GLN A 61 21.58 2.70 14.35
N LEU A 62 21.38 2.22 13.11
CA LEU A 62 22.42 1.55 12.35
C LEU A 62 23.22 2.55 11.51
N PRO A 63 24.56 2.42 11.45
CA PRO A 63 25.37 3.08 10.45
C PRO A 63 24.92 2.73 9.02
N ASP A 64 25.04 3.68 8.08
CA ASP A 64 24.56 3.53 6.70
C ASP A 64 25.14 2.32 5.97
N ASP A 65 26.39 1.94 6.26
CA ASP A 65 27.08 0.80 5.68
C ASP A 65 26.57 -0.58 6.16
N VAL A 66 25.80 -0.60 7.25
CA VAL A 66 25.25 -1.82 7.85
C VAL A 66 23.73 -1.95 7.60
N LYS A 67 23.08 -0.88 7.10
CA LYS A 67 21.64 -0.91 6.80
C LYS A 67 21.37 -1.98 5.73
N PRO A 68 20.56 -3.02 6.03
CA PRO A 68 20.21 -4.05 5.05
C PRO A 68 19.62 -3.40 3.80
N GLU A 69 19.83 -3.87 2.58
CA GLU A 69 19.22 -3.25 1.39
C GLU A 69 17.70 -3.55 1.31
N LEU A 70 16.88 -2.57 0.88
CA LEU A 70 15.48 -2.81 0.56
C LEU A 70 15.39 -3.56 -0.77
N GLN A 71 14.71 -4.70 -0.77
CA GLN A 71 14.50 -5.50 -2.00
C GLN A 71 13.18 -5.17 -2.70
N CYS A 72 12.67 -3.96 -2.50
CA CYS A 72 11.39 -3.53 -3.02
C CYS A 72 11.55 -2.96 -4.42
N LYS A 73 11.09 -3.72 -5.42
CA LYS A 73 11.06 -3.29 -6.82
C LYS A 73 9.72 -2.67 -7.18
N THR A 74 9.76 -1.61 -7.96
CA THR A 74 8.57 -0.97 -8.52
C THR A 74 7.86 -1.93 -9.50
N GLN A 75 6.58 -2.22 -9.28
CA GLN A 75 5.83 -3.13 -10.15
C GLN A 75 5.09 -2.39 -11.28
N PRO A 76 5.37 -2.65 -12.56
CA PRO A 76 4.61 -2.08 -13.66
C PRO A 76 3.29 -2.84 -13.85
N ILE A 77 2.16 -2.12 -13.78
CA ILE A 77 0.81 -2.65 -13.96
C ILE A 77 0.22 -2.01 -15.23
N GLY A 78 -0.02 -2.84 -16.25
CA GLY A 78 -0.64 -2.40 -17.51
C GLY A 78 -2.15 -2.68 -17.52
N VAL A 79 -2.96 -1.64 -17.67
CA VAL A 79 -4.43 -1.73 -17.72
C VAL A 79 -4.90 -1.48 -19.16
N LYS A 80 -5.45 -2.52 -19.80
CA LYS A 80 -5.93 -2.47 -21.20
C LYS A 80 -7.46 -2.56 -21.35
N THR A 81 -8.14 -2.91 -20.26
CA THR A 81 -9.58 -3.14 -20.21
C THR A 81 -10.35 -1.82 -20.15
N THR A 82 -11.57 -1.80 -20.70
CA THR A 82 -12.52 -0.69 -20.53
C THR A 82 -13.55 -0.93 -19.43
N ASN A 83 -13.47 -2.10 -18.78
CA ASN A 83 -14.33 -2.50 -17.67
C ASN A 83 -13.93 -1.75 -16.40
N GLU A 84 -14.82 -0.88 -15.92
CA GLU A 84 -14.56 -0.02 -14.77
C GLU A 84 -14.30 -0.80 -13.48
N GLU A 85 -15.02 -1.91 -13.26
CA GLU A 85 -14.85 -2.75 -12.07
C GLU A 85 -13.50 -3.46 -12.07
N GLU A 86 -13.02 -3.89 -13.24
CA GLU A 86 -11.68 -4.48 -13.37
C GLU A 86 -10.58 -3.44 -13.14
N ILE A 87 -10.78 -2.19 -13.58
CA ILE A 87 -9.87 -1.08 -13.30
C ILE A 87 -9.82 -0.80 -11.79
N LYS A 88 -10.98 -0.59 -11.15
CA LYS A 88 -11.08 -0.36 -9.69
C LYS A 88 -10.42 -1.48 -8.91
N LYS A 89 -10.70 -2.73 -9.28
CA LYS A 89 -10.08 -3.92 -8.67
C LYS A 89 -8.56 -3.90 -8.79
N THR A 90 -8.04 -3.57 -9.97
CA THR A 90 -6.60 -3.55 -10.23
C THR A 90 -5.91 -2.48 -9.38
N VAL A 91 -6.48 -1.27 -9.33
CA VAL A 91 -5.95 -0.16 -8.53
C VAL A 91 -6.04 -0.46 -7.03
N ALA A 92 -7.20 -0.94 -6.55
CA ALA A 92 -7.41 -1.29 -5.15
C ALA A 92 -6.45 -2.40 -4.66
N ASN A 93 -6.23 -3.44 -5.48
CA ASN A 93 -5.25 -4.49 -5.17
C ASN A 93 -3.82 -3.93 -5.10
N ALA A 94 -3.44 -3.03 -6.02
CA ALA A 94 -2.11 -2.42 -6.01
C ALA A 94 -1.87 -1.59 -4.72
N MET A 95 -2.87 -0.84 -4.27
CA MET A 95 -2.85 -0.10 -3.00
C MET A 95 -2.79 -1.05 -1.80
N TYR A 96 -3.59 -2.12 -1.81
CA TYR A 96 -3.59 -3.16 -0.78
C TYR A 96 -2.22 -3.83 -0.65
N ASP A 97 -1.64 -4.26 -1.77
CA ASP A 97 -0.36 -4.94 -1.80
C ASP A 97 0.75 -4.04 -1.27
N CYS A 98 0.77 -2.76 -1.68
CA CYS A 98 1.70 -1.75 -1.18
C CYS A 98 1.60 -1.57 0.34
N TRP A 99 0.38 -1.50 0.88
CA TRP A 99 0.17 -1.35 2.32
C TRP A 99 0.60 -2.60 3.10
N ASP A 100 0.25 -3.79 2.61
CA ASP A 100 0.57 -5.07 3.28
C ASP A 100 2.08 -5.38 3.25
N MET A 101 2.74 -5.18 2.10
CA MET A 101 4.16 -5.49 1.93
C MET A 101 5.05 -4.56 2.76
N LEU A 102 4.61 -3.33 3.01
CA LEU A 102 5.35 -2.33 3.80
C LEU A 102 4.93 -2.30 5.27
N GLY A 103 4.32 -3.39 5.76
CA GLY A 103 4.04 -3.56 7.18
C GLY A 103 2.92 -2.67 7.72
N ARG A 104 2.04 -2.14 6.85
CA ARG A 104 0.86 -1.34 7.21
C ARG A 104 1.18 -0.11 8.08
N GLY A 105 2.34 0.49 7.85
CA GLY A 105 2.84 1.61 8.65
C GLY A 105 3.30 1.26 10.07
N LYS A 106 3.16 0.00 10.50
CA LYS A 106 3.54 -0.47 11.84
C LYS A 106 5.01 -0.82 11.98
N VAL A 107 5.73 -0.86 10.85
CA VAL A 107 7.15 -1.21 10.78
C VAL A 107 7.94 0.05 10.44
N ASP A 108 8.98 0.30 11.21
CA ASP A 108 9.87 1.46 11.01
C ASP A 108 11.12 1.07 10.21
N PHE A 109 11.03 1.16 8.88
CA PHE A 109 12.06 0.66 7.96
C PHE A 109 12.62 1.71 7.00
N LEU A 110 12.03 2.91 6.98
CA LEU A 110 12.49 4.01 6.14
C LEU A 110 13.31 4.95 7.00
N ASP A 111 14.51 5.24 6.53
CA ASP A 111 15.26 6.36 7.08
C ASP A 111 14.53 7.64 6.73
N THR A 112 14.21 8.45 7.73
CA THR A 112 13.67 9.78 7.47
C THR A 112 14.85 10.69 7.17
N GLY A 113 15.05 10.92 5.87
CA GLY A 113 16.21 11.61 5.31
C GLY A 113 16.40 13.05 5.82
N GLU A 114 17.16 13.85 5.10
CA GLU A 114 17.38 15.25 5.46
C GLU A 114 16.06 16.05 5.40
N SER A 115 15.92 17.06 6.25
CA SER A 115 14.71 17.89 6.31
C SER A 115 14.44 18.58 4.97
N PHE A 116 13.21 18.46 4.45
CA PHE A 116 12.84 19.04 3.16
C PHE A 116 12.26 20.46 3.35
N GLY A 117 12.94 21.46 2.81
CA GLY A 117 12.48 22.85 2.77
C GLY A 117 12.66 23.65 4.07
N LEU A 118 11.84 24.69 4.26
CA LEU A 118 11.85 25.58 5.45
C LEU A 118 11.24 24.92 6.69
N SER A 119 10.68 23.72 6.54
CA SER A 119 10.09 22.92 7.61
C SER A 119 11.02 21.77 7.99
N ASN A 120 11.13 21.47 9.28
CA ASN A 120 11.86 20.28 9.77
C ASN A 120 11.12 18.95 9.46
N ALA A 121 10.19 18.95 8.51
CA ALA A 121 9.46 17.76 8.10
C ALA A 121 10.37 16.90 7.21
N LYS A 122 10.56 15.66 7.62
CA LYS A 122 11.29 14.66 6.83
C LYS A 122 10.27 13.74 6.19
N SER A 123 10.35 13.53 4.88
CA SER A 123 9.48 12.59 4.18
C SER A 123 10.26 11.64 3.29
N SER A 124 9.87 10.37 3.36
CA SER A 124 10.47 9.29 2.59
C SER A 124 9.37 8.53 1.87
N CYS A 125 9.60 8.24 0.59
CA CYS A 125 8.66 7.54 -0.27
C CYS A 125 9.23 6.24 -0.81
N LEU A 126 8.32 5.30 -1.06
CA LEU A 126 8.58 4.09 -1.83
C LEU A 126 7.48 3.90 -2.87
N ILE A 127 7.85 3.86 -4.15
CA ILE A 127 6.90 3.55 -5.22
C ILE A 127 6.71 2.03 -5.27
N CYS A 128 5.54 1.56 -4.86
CA CYS A 128 5.22 0.14 -4.90
C CYS A 128 4.87 -0.34 -6.32
N SER A 129 4.12 0.48 -7.05
CA SER A 129 3.70 0.15 -8.41
C SER A 129 3.41 1.38 -9.25
N THR A 130 3.54 1.23 -10.57
CA THR A 130 3.11 2.22 -11.56
C THR A 130 1.99 1.62 -12.39
N ILE A 131 0.88 2.33 -12.52
CA ILE A 131 -0.30 1.92 -13.26
C ILE A 131 -0.35 2.71 -14.57
N LYS A 132 -0.23 2.00 -15.69
CA LYS A 132 -0.30 2.57 -17.03
C LYS A 132 -1.56 2.14 -17.75
N PHE A 133 -2.37 3.10 -18.15
CA PHE A 133 -3.56 2.84 -18.97
C PHE A 133 -3.16 2.81 -20.45
N SER A 134 -3.62 1.82 -21.22
CA SER A 134 -3.25 1.69 -22.63
C SER A 134 -4.35 1.06 -23.48
N GLY A 135 -4.28 1.23 -24.80
CA GLY A 135 -5.20 0.57 -25.73
C GLY A 135 -6.57 1.25 -25.80
N ALA A 136 -7.65 0.49 -25.66
CA ALA A 136 -9.01 1.01 -25.90
C ALA A 136 -9.44 2.08 -24.88
N ILE A 137 -8.97 1.99 -23.63
CA ILE A 137 -9.34 2.93 -22.57
C ILE A 137 -8.79 4.34 -22.79
N GLN A 138 -7.63 4.48 -23.43
CA GLN A 138 -7.07 5.80 -23.77
C GLN A 138 -7.83 6.50 -24.90
N LYS A 139 -8.52 5.75 -25.77
CA LYS A 139 -9.34 6.34 -26.84
C LYS A 139 -10.65 6.95 -26.33
N SER A 140 -11.09 6.54 -25.15
CA SER A 140 -12.30 7.02 -24.49
C SER A 140 -12.02 7.17 -23.00
N PRO A 141 -11.26 8.22 -22.59
CA PRO A 141 -10.93 8.43 -21.19
C PRO A 141 -12.16 8.43 -20.29
N LYS A 142 -12.04 7.80 -19.13
CA LYS A 142 -13.08 7.72 -18.11
C LYS A 142 -12.58 8.32 -16.81
N THR A 143 -13.52 8.85 -16.05
CA THR A 143 -13.33 9.33 -14.68
C THR A 143 -13.97 8.31 -13.74
N ILE A 144 -13.17 7.63 -12.93
CA ILE A 144 -13.57 6.46 -12.14
C ILE A 144 -13.48 6.79 -10.65
N SER A 145 -14.58 6.68 -9.92
CA SER A 145 -14.58 6.85 -8.46
C SER A 145 -14.13 5.56 -7.76
N LEU A 146 -13.08 5.64 -6.95
CA LEU A 146 -12.55 4.50 -6.20
C LEU A 146 -13.16 4.36 -4.80
N GLY A 147 -13.66 5.43 -4.21
CA GLY A 147 -14.06 5.46 -2.80
C GLY A 147 -15.16 4.45 -2.42
N SER A 148 -16.26 4.42 -3.18
CA SER A 148 -17.34 3.43 -2.94
C SER A 148 -16.84 1.99 -3.11
N TYR A 149 -15.96 1.76 -4.09
CA TYR A 149 -15.38 0.44 -4.34
C TYR A 149 -14.57 -0.06 -3.14
N LEU A 150 -13.70 0.80 -2.56
CA LEU A 150 -12.91 0.43 -1.38
C LEU A 150 -13.80 0.14 -0.16
N LYS A 151 -14.90 0.90 -0.01
CA LYS A 151 -15.87 0.74 1.08
C LYS A 151 -16.64 -0.56 0.97
N GLU A 152 -17.13 -0.91 -0.22
CA GLU A 152 -18.11 -1.98 -0.42
C GLU A 152 -17.49 -3.34 -0.79
N THR A 153 -16.28 -3.33 -1.38
CA THR A 153 -15.68 -4.55 -1.95
C THR A 153 -14.76 -5.25 -0.95
N LYS A 154 -15.01 -6.55 -0.73
CA LYS A 154 -14.15 -7.42 0.08
C LYS A 154 -12.84 -7.75 -0.63
N ILE A 155 -11.73 -7.74 0.12
CA ILE A 155 -10.43 -8.20 -0.39
C ILE A 155 -10.54 -9.70 -0.70
N PRO A 156 -9.99 -10.19 -1.84
CA PRO A 156 -10.00 -11.61 -2.16
C PRO A 156 -9.51 -12.47 -0.99
N GLN A 157 -10.27 -13.52 -0.66
CA GLN A 157 -9.99 -14.44 0.46
C GLN A 157 -10.07 -13.83 1.87
N LYS A 158 -10.48 -12.56 2.03
CA LYS A 158 -10.74 -11.94 3.33
C LYS A 158 -12.22 -11.62 3.50
N LYS A 159 -12.64 -11.51 4.76
CA LYS A 159 -14.04 -11.17 5.12
C LYS A 159 -14.30 -9.66 5.22
N ILE A 160 -13.23 -8.87 5.23
CA ILE A 160 -13.21 -7.41 5.37
C ILE A 160 -13.02 -6.71 4.02
N THR A 161 -13.46 -5.47 3.93
CA THR A 161 -13.31 -4.60 2.74
C THR A 161 -11.93 -3.95 2.68
N TYR A 162 -11.60 -3.33 1.55
CA TYR A 162 -10.34 -2.60 1.43
C TYR A 162 -10.26 -1.46 2.44
N LEU A 163 -11.35 -0.69 2.59
CA LEU A 163 -11.40 0.43 3.52
C LEU A 163 -11.23 -0.03 4.97
N GLU A 164 -11.92 -1.10 5.38
CA GLU A 164 -11.76 -1.69 6.71
C GLU A 164 -10.32 -2.15 6.96
N TYR A 165 -9.67 -2.76 5.96
CA TYR A 165 -8.28 -3.19 6.06
C TYR A 165 -7.29 -2.01 6.14
N PHE A 166 -7.53 -0.93 5.40
CA PHE A 166 -6.69 0.26 5.40
C PHE A 166 -6.79 1.06 6.70
N THR A 167 -7.96 1.03 7.33
CA THR A 167 -8.25 1.77 8.57
C THR A 167 -8.10 0.90 9.82
N ASP A 168 -7.91 -0.41 9.68
CA ASP A 168 -8.00 -1.40 10.76
C ASP A 168 -9.32 -1.24 11.59
N GLN A 169 -10.43 -0.82 10.94
CA GLN A 169 -11.73 -0.57 11.58
C GLN A 169 -12.84 -1.35 10.89
N GLU A 170 -13.60 -2.14 11.65
CA GLU A 170 -14.79 -2.83 11.14
C GLU A 170 -15.92 -1.84 10.87
N GLY A 171 -16.60 -1.97 9.74
CA GLY A 171 -17.65 -1.04 9.33
C GLY A 171 -17.15 0.37 9.03
N ALA A 172 -15.86 0.52 8.70
CA ALA A 172 -15.28 1.81 8.34
C ALA A 172 -16.10 2.51 7.26
N ASP A 173 -16.39 3.79 7.46
CA ASP A 173 -17.09 4.63 6.50
C ASP A 173 -16.22 5.81 6.08
N ILE A 174 -16.35 6.20 4.82
CA ILE A 174 -15.78 7.43 4.31
C ILE A 174 -16.63 8.56 4.88
N SER A 175 -16.11 9.24 5.90
CA SER A 175 -16.76 10.43 6.45
C SER A 175 -17.14 11.41 5.34
N SER A 176 -18.31 12.05 5.46
CA SER A 176 -18.89 12.93 4.43
C SER A 176 -18.02 14.13 4.01
N GLY A 177 -16.88 14.37 4.67
CA GLY A 177 -15.90 15.39 4.30
C GLY A 177 -14.69 14.88 3.50
N PHE A 178 -14.50 13.56 3.37
CA PHE A 178 -13.37 12.99 2.65
C PHE A 178 -13.80 12.58 1.24
N GLN A 179 -13.30 13.28 0.23
CA GLN A 179 -13.54 12.95 -1.16
C GLN A 179 -12.28 12.32 -1.73
N ILE A 180 -12.40 11.08 -2.20
CA ILE A 180 -11.37 10.45 -3.01
C ILE A 180 -11.44 11.05 -4.40
N SER A 181 -10.38 11.73 -4.83
CA SER A 181 -10.25 12.24 -6.19
C SER A 181 -10.50 11.11 -7.20
N PRO A 182 -11.29 11.36 -8.25
CA PRO A 182 -11.56 10.32 -9.21
C PRO A 182 -10.32 10.04 -10.07
N ILE A 183 -10.15 8.79 -10.48
CA ILE A 183 -9.05 8.36 -11.34
C ILE A 183 -9.41 8.69 -12.78
N ARG A 184 -8.53 9.40 -13.49
CA ARG A 184 -8.69 9.69 -14.91
C ARG A 184 -7.84 8.75 -15.75
N THR A 185 -8.46 7.96 -16.62
CA THR A 185 -7.73 6.92 -17.38
C THR A 185 -6.89 7.47 -18.55
N ASP A 186 -6.77 8.80 -18.69
CA ASP A 186 -5.83 9.47 -19.60
C ASP A 186 -4.49 9.80 -18.93
N GLN A 187 -4.32 9.48 -17.65
CA GLN A 187 -3.09 9.71 -16.89
C GLN A 187 -2.52 8.40 -16.35
N ASP A 188 -1.19 8.32 -16.26
CA ASP A 188 -0.51 7.24 -15.54
C ASP A 188 -0.47 7.57 -14.04
N TYR A 189 -0.52 6.54 -13.18
CA TYR A 189 -0.53 6.71 -11.73
C TYR A 189 0.59 5.90 -11.07
N ALA A 190 0.97 6.30 -9.86
CA ALA A 190 1.84 5.57 -8.98
C ALA A 190 1.13 5.30 -7.65
N VAL A 191 1.29 4.08 -7.13
CA VAL A 191 0.93 3.74 -5.76
C VAL A 191 2.19 3.93 -4.92
N VAL A 192 2.16 4.96 -4.09
CA VAL A 192 3.29 5.42 -3.28
C VAL A 192 2.97 5.16 -1.81
N PHE A 193 3.88 4.49 -1.14
CA PHE A 193 3.92 4.50 0.31
C PHE A 193 4.72 5.71 0.76
N PHE A 194 4.09 6.53 1.58
CA PHE A 194 4.61 7.79 2.06
C PHE A 194 4.75 7.71 3.57
N ARG A 195 5.95 7.97 4.09
CA ARG A 195 6.20 8.17 5.50
C ARG A 195 6.66 9.59 5.73
N PHE A 196 6.12 10.24 6.75
CA PHE A 196 6.61 11.53 7.21
C PHE A 196 6.79 11.56 8.72
N GLU A 197 7.81 12.29 9.14
CA GLU A 197 8.09 12.60 10.53
C GLU A 197 8.14 14.12 10.69
N SER A 198 7.31 14.65 11.57
CA SER A 198 7.34 16.06 11.93
C SER A 198 6.87 16.25 13.36
N GLN A 199 7.81 16.54 14.26
CA GLN A 199 7.48 16.94 15.63
C GLN A 199 6.67 18.25 15.64
N ASP A 200 6.99 19.15 14.72
CA ASP A 200 6.33 20.46 14.59
C ASP A 200 4.87 20.34 14.11
N ALA A 201 4.58 19.43 13.17
CA ALA A 201 3.20 19.18 12.73
C ALA A 201 2.32 18.65 13.87
N TRP A 202 2.87 17.76 14.71
CA TRP A 202 2.18 17.29 15.91
C TRP A 202 1.98 18.40 16.94
N ASN A 203 2.95 19.31 17.11
CA ASN A 203 2.81 20.42 18.04
C ASN A 203 1.73 21.42 17.60
N LEU A 204 1.56 21.65 16.30
CA LEU A 204 0.46 22.46 15.76
C LEU A 204 -0.89 21.77 15.95
N LEU A 205 -0.97 20.47 15.64
CA LEU A 205 -2.18 19.68 15.87
C LEU A 205 -2.54 19.58 17.35
N ALA A 206 -1.57 19.37 18.24
CA ALA A 206 -1.80 19.30 19.67
C ALA A 206 -2.26 20.63 20.25
N LYS A 207 -1.83 21.77 19.69
CA LYS A 207 -2.31 23.10 20.07
C LYS A 207 -3.77 23.32 19.65
N ASP A 208 -4.16 22.91 18.45
CA ASP A 208 -5.53 23.06 17.97
C ASP A 208 -6.50 22.03 18.59
N VAL A 209 -6.03 20.80 18.81
CA VAL A 209 -6.79 19.74 19.53
C VAL A 209 -6.87 20.04 21.04
N GLY A 210 -5.87 20.73 21.60
CA GLY A 210 -5.86 21.15 23.01
C GLY A 210 -6.85 22.26 23.36
N ALA A 211 -7.32 23.03 22.37
CA ALA A 211 -8.30 24.10 22.57
C ALA A 211 -9.76 23.59 22.51
N VAL A 212 -10.01 22.39 21.99
CA VAL A 212 -11.34 21.78 21.91
C VAL A 212 -11.23 20.32 22.36
N GLY A 213 -11.40 20.09 23.67
CA GLY A 213 -11.36 18.75 24.26
C GLY A 213 -12.43 17.83 23.68
N GLY A 214 -12.08 17.06 22.66
CA GLY A 214 -12.96 16.09 22.03
C GLY A 214 -12.22 15.30 20.95
N THR A 215 -12.33 13.98 21.04
CA THR A 215 -11.98 13.04 19.95
C THR A 215 -12.56 13.55 18.63
N PHE A 216 -11.70 13.85 17.67
CA PHE A 216 -12.08 14.22 16.30
C PHE A 216 -12.66 12.99 15.58
N PHE A 217 -13.92 12.68 15.87
CA PHE A 217 -14.76 11.89 14.97
C PHE A 217 -15.42 12.86 14.00
N LEU A 218 -14.84 13.01 12.81
CA LEU A 218 -15.55 13.59 11.68
C LEU A 218 -16.62 12.58 11.25
N GLY A 219 -17.77 12.63 11.94
CA GLY A 219 -18.88 11.72 11.68
C GLY A 219 -20.03 11.83 12.65
N SER A 220 -19.85 12.39 13.85
CA SER A 220 -20.97 12.55 14.78
C SER A 220 -21.52 13.99 14.71
N LYS A 221 -22.58 14.17 13.93
CA LYS A 221 -23.60 15.17 14.28
C LYS A 221 -24.18 14.72 15.61
N VAL A 222 -23.65 15.20 16.74
CA VAL A 222 -24.37 15.10 18.02
C VAL A 222 -25.21 16.37 18.13
N PRO A 223 -26.54 16.29 17.94
CA PRO A 223 -27.41 17.42 18.20
C PRO A 223 -27.61 17.49 19.71
N GLY A 224 -26.86 18.38 20.36
CA GLY A 224 -27.08 18.81 21.75
C GLY A 224 -26.40 17.95 22.81
N GLY A 225 -25.53 18.59 23.62
CA GLY A 225 -25.04 18.01 24.87
C GLY A 225 -23.81 18.72 25.41
N LYS A 226 -23.95 19.33 26.59
CA LYS A 226 -22.94 20.13 27.29
C LYS A 226 -21.73 19.31 27.77
N ALA A 227 -20.62 20.04 27.96
CA ALA A 227 -19.34 19.64 28.53
C ALA A 227 -19.39 18.61 29.66
N VAL A 228 -18.50 17.61 29.60
CA VAL A 228 -18.00 16.88 30.77
C VAL A 228 -16.50 16.70 30.59
N GLY A 229 -15.73 17.43 31.41
CA GLY A 229 -14.30 17.25 31.56
C GLY A 229 -13.99 16.05 32.44
N GLY A 230 -12.88 15.37 32.13
CA GLY A 230 -12.24 14.39 33.00
C GLY A 230 -12.31 12.95 32.51
N ALA A 231 -11.49 12.60 31.50
CA ALA A 231 -10.90 11.26 31.30
C ALA A 231 -10.10 11.21 29.97
N ILE A 232 -8.95 11.89 29.87
CA ILE A 232 -8.03 11.77 28.71
C ILE A 232 -6.67 11.22 29.16
N GLY A 233 -6.68 10.29 30.13
CA GLY A 233 -5.50 9.50 30.50
C GLY A 233 -5.47 8.10 29.88
N SER A 234 -6.60 7.64 29.33
CA SER A 234 -6.84 6.22 29.07
C SER A 234 -7.09 5.85 27.60
N ILE A 235 -7.37 6.82 26.71
CA ILE A 235 -7.67 6.52 25.29
C ILE A 235 -6.39 6.47 24.42
N MET A 236 -5.28 7.08 24.84
CA MET A 236 -3.99 6.92 24.16
C MET A 236 -3.24 5.61 24.49
N LYS A 237 -3.75 4.80 25.44
CA LYS A 237 -3.10 3.53 25.83
C LYS A 237 -3.70 2.30 25.15
N THR A 238 -4.77 2.45 24.37
CA THR A 238 -5.29 1.36 23.55
C THR A 238 -4.79 1.53 22.12
N PRO A 239 -4.31 0.45 21.45
CA PRO A 239 -3.87 0.50 20.06
C PRO A 239 -4.91 1.05 19.07
N ALA A 240 -6.18 1.12 19.46
CA ALA A 240 -7.28 1.67 18.68
C ALA A 240 -7.37 3.22 18.71
N GLY A 241 -6.79 3.89 19.73
CA GLY A 241 -6.92 5.35 19.91
C GLY A 241 -6.00 6.19 19.03
N ALA A 242 -4.91 5.63 18.51
CA ALA A 242 -3.95 6.33 17.65
C ALA A 242 -4.37 6.37 16.16
N ILE A 243 -5.48 5.70 15.80
CA ILE A 243 -5.83 5.40 14.40
C ILE A 243 -6.83 6.43 13.80
N VAL A 244 -7.42 7.34 14.60
CA VAL A 244 -8.55 8.19 14.16
C VAL A 244 -8.17 9.62 13.72
N THR A 245 -6.92 10.06 13.90
CA THR A 245 -6.49 11.45 13.59
C THR A 245 -5.95 11.66 12.17
N LEU A 246 -6.40 10.91 11.16
CA LEU A 246 -5.88 11.10 9.80
C LEU A 246 -6.39 12.39 9.13
N VAL A 247 -7.61 12.84 9.46
CA VAL A 247 -8.24 13.95 8.71
C VAL A 247 -7.69 15.33 9.11
N SER A 248 -7.17 15.48 10.33
CA SER A 248 -6.53 16.74 10.76
C SER A 248 -5.07 16.86 10.31
N LEU A 249 -4.34 15.74 10.15
CA LEU A 249 -3.01 15.72 9.54
C LEU A 249 -3.04 16.15 8.06
N LEU A 250 -4.11 15.78 7.35
CA LEU A 250 -4.41 16.31 6.02
C LEU A 250 -4.74 17.82 6.03
N GLY A 251 -5.04 18.43 7.16
CA GLY A 251 -5.21 19.88 7.25
C GLY A 251 -3.87 20.63 7.16
N VAL A 252 -2.78 20.05 7.67
CA VAL A 252 -1.47 20.73 7.76
C VAL A 252 -0.55 20.35 6.60
N ILE A 253 -0.47 19.06 6.25
CA ILE A 253 0.21 18.63 5.01
C ILE A 253 -0.64 19.00 3.79
N GLY A 254 -1.97 18.87 3.93
CA GLY A 254 -2.88 19.35 2.91
C GLY A 254 -3.01 20.85 2.89
N TYR A 255 -2.64 21.70 3.86
CA TYR A 255 -2.66 23.15 3.57
C TYR A 255 -1.70 23.52 2.42
N GLN A 256 -0.59 22.79 2.29
CA GLN A 256 0.29 22.92 1.13
C GLN A 256 -0.24 22.12 -0.08
N ALA A 257 -0.78 20.92 0.12
CA ALA A 257 -1.34 20.09 -0.97
C ALA A 257 -2.79 20.45 -1.41
N TYR A 258 -3.49 21.36 -0.73
CA TYR A 258 -4.85 21.84 -1.02
C TYR A 258 -4.81 23.06 -1.93
N ASN A 259 -3.70 23.81 -1.89
CA ASN A 259 -3.40 24.83 -2.89
C ASN A 259 -2.73 24.23 -4.13
N ALA A 260 -2.12 23.04 -4.01
CA ALA A 260 -1.73 22.25 -5.15
C ALA A 260 -2.97 21.50 -5.67
N GLU A 261 -3.45 21.82 -6.86
CA GLU A 261 -4.59 21.21 -7.56
C GLU A 261 -4.29 19.74 -7.97
N THR A 262 -3.67 18.96 -7.09
CA THR A 262 -3.13 17.63 -7.37
C THR A 262 -4.16 16.56 -7.04
N ASP A 263 -4.52 15.77 -8.05
CA ASP A 263 -5.45 14.63 -7.98
C ASP A 263 -4.84 13.47 -7.14
N GLN A 264 -4.73 13.65 -5.82
CA GLN A 264 -4.23 12.62 -4.91
C GLN A 264 -5.39 11.82 -4.30
N VAL A 265 -5.21 10.51 -4.21
CA VAL A 265 -6.17 9.56 -3.64
C VAL A 265 -5.52 8.85 -2.45
N PHE A 266 -5.95 9.17 -1.24
CA PHE A 266 -5.45 8.50 -0.03
C PHE A 266 -6.20 7.20 0.22
N ALA A 267 -5.45 6.13 0.47
CA ALA A 267 -5.98 4.79 0.74
C ALA A 267 -6.14 4.51 2.23
N ALA A 268 -5.07 4.78 2.97
CA ALA A 268 -4.79 4.26 4.30
C ALA A 268 -3.76 5.15 4.96
N GLY A 269 -3.81 5.26 6.29
CA GLY A 269 -2.69 5.79 7.03
C GLY A 269 -2.66 5.27 8.46
N TYR A 270 -1.47 5.28 9.04
CA TYR A 270 -1.20 4.86 10.40
C TYR A 270 -0.17 5.80 11.00
N CYS A 271 -0.46 6.31 12.20
CA CYS A 271 0.43 7.18 12.95
C CYS A 271 0.76 6.54 14.29
N ASN A 272 2.04 6.42 14.61
CA ASN A 272 2.50 5.81 15.86
C ASN A 272 2.92 6.89 16.87
N GLY A 273 1.98 7.80 17.18
CA GLY A 273 2.22 8.92 18.09
C GLY A 273 3.22 9.96 17.58
N ASN A 274 3.71 10.79 18.50
CA ASN A 274 4.47 12.01 18.17
C ASN A 274 5.89 11.76 17.61
N GLU A 275 6.49 10.60 17.93
CA GLU A 275 7.92 10.36 17.65
C GLU A 275 8.16 9.46 16.43
N ALA A 276 7.30 8.48 16.17
CA ALA A 276 7.49 7.50 15.09
C ALA A 276 6.82 7.90 13.76
N GLY A 277 6.30 9.12 13.67
CA GLY A 277 5.71 9.67 12.46
C GLY A 277 4.42 8.98 12.02
N CYS A 278 4.08 9.22 10.76
CA CYS A 278 2.90 8.70 10.10
C CYS A 278 3.28 8.08 8.76
N SER A 279 2.64 6.97 8.45
CA SER A 279 2.77 6.26 7.17
C SER A 279 1.42 6.19 6.47
N GLN A 280 1.38 6.32 5.16
CA GLN A 280 0.16 6.25 4.37
C GLN A 280 0.43 5.69 2.97
N VAL A 281 -0.61 5.16 2.33
CA VAL A 281 -0.57 4.78 0.91
C VAL A 281 -1.41 5.76 0.11
N ILE A 282 -0.80 6.30 -0.94
CA ILE A 282 -1.37 7.31 -1.81
C ILE A 282 -1.32 6.80 -3.23
N LEU A 283 -2.41 6.96 -3.97
CA LEU A 283 -2.43 6.87 -5.41
C LEU A 283 -2.34 8.29 -5.96
N THR A 284 -1.29 8.57 -6.73
CA THR A 284 -0.99 9.89 -7.29
C THR A 284 -0.62 9.78 -8.75
N THR A 285 -0.71 10.88 -9.51
CA THR A 285 -0.26 10.91 -10.91
C THR A 285 1.24 10.63 -11.00
N TYR A 286 1.64 9.79 -11.95
CA TYR A 286 3.04 9.42 -12.16
C TYR A 286 3.77 10.52 -12.97
N ASN A 287 4.13 11.60 -12.29
CA ASN A 287 4.92 12.71 -12.82
C ASN A 287 6.06 13.03 -11.85
N ALA A 288 7.27 13.27 -12.39
CA ALA A 288 8.45 13.64 -11.61
C ALA A 288 8.23 14.89 -10.73
N GLN A 289 7.46 15.87 -11.19
CA GLN A 289 7.14 17.06 -10.40
C GLN A 289 6.28 16.69 -9.18
N THR A 290 5.15 16.01 -9.38
CA THR A 290 4.26 15.59 -8.29
C THR A 290 4.98 14.66 -7.30
N LEU A 291 5.81 13.75 -7.80
CA LEU A 291 6.59 12.86 -6.95
C LEU A 291 7.70 13.60 -6.20
N GLY A 292 8.38 14.56 -6.82
CA GLY A 292 9.41 15.36 -6.15
C GLY A 292 8.85 16.33 -5.12
N GLU A 293 7.64 16.85 -5.33
CA GLU A 293 6.92 17.66 -4.34
C GLU A 293 6.41 16.82 -3.16
N LEU A 294 5.98 15.58 -3.44
CA LEU A 294 5.50 14.67 -2.41
C LEU A 294 6.66 14.05 -1.60
N CYS A 295 7.74 13.66 -2.27
CA CYS A 295 8.79 12.82 -1.72
C CYS A 295 10.09 13.60 -1.54
N GLY A 296 10.45 13.89 -0.28
CA GLY A 296 11.75 14.49 0.05
C GLY A 296 12.93 13.57 -0.28
N SER A 297 12.75 12.26 -0.02
CA SER A 297 13.63 11.19 -0.50
C SER A 297 12.80 10.09 -1.20
N LEU A 298 13.34 9.55 -2.29
CA LEU A 298 12.78 8.40 -3.00
C LEU A 298 13.71 7.19 -2.81
N GLU A 299 13.26 6.22 -2.02
CA GLU A 299 14.06 5.04 -1.65
C GLU A 299 13.87 3.84 -2.62
N SER A 300 12.90 3.94 -3.54
CA SER A 300 12.61 2.86 -4.48
C SER A 300 13.60 2.83 -5.63
N LEU A 301 14.11 1.63 -5.94
CA LEU A 301 14.81 1.36 -7.19
C LEU A 301 13.79 1.36 -8.36
N PRO A 302 14.09 2.03 -9.49
CA PRO A 302 13.26 1.98 -10.68
C PRO A 302 13.15 0.57 -11.27
#